data_AF-M4B720-F1
#
_entry.id   AF-M4B720-F1
#
_cell.length_a   1.000
_cell.length_b   1.000
_cell.length_c   1.000
_cell.angle_alpha   90.00
_cell.angle_beta   90.00
_cell.angle_gamma   90.00
#
_symmetry.space_group_name_H-M   'P 1'
#
loop_
_entity.id
_entity.type
_entity.pdbx_description
1 polymer ?
#
loop_
_entity_poly.entity_id
_entity_poly.type
_entity_poly.pdbx_seq_one_letter_code
_entity_poly.pdbx_strand_id
1 'polypeptide(L)'
;MWRRIWHVLATLCQTRLWADRNDAVYQAATTDITSTMTSFWNACIRQLRAIAIREHRKRSSTIHGAMLFARIALLEHKPCGSPGVLEEVPGHPPEPPALPARLRLYQRSCT
;
A
#
# COMPACT_ATOMS: atom_id res chain seq x y z
N MET A 1 -1.98 14.84 -1.91
CA MET A 1 -1.74 14.06 -0.67
C MET A 1 -1.32 12.62 -0.95
N TRP A 2 -2.12 11.85 -1.69
CA TRP A 2 -1.83 10.45 -1.99
C TRP A 2 -0.48 10.22 -2.65
N ARG A 3 -0.05 11.08 -3.58
CA ARG A 3 1.31 11.03 -4.16
C ARG A 3 2.43 11.04 -3.12
N ARG A 4 2.31 11.84 -2.04
CA ARG A 4 3.31 11.90 -0.97
C ARG A 4 3.27 10.64 -0.10
N ILE A 5 2.07 10.15 0.21
CA ILE A 5 1.89 8.89 0.94
C ILE A 5 2.53 7.73 0.16
N TRP A 6 2.21 7.61 -1.13
CA TRP A 6 2.79 6.59 -2.02
C TRP A 6 4.30 6.70 -2.13
N HIS A 7 4.84 7.92 -2.22
CA HIS A 7 6.28 8.12 -2.25
C HIS A 7 6.95 7.61 -0.97
N VAL A 8 6.42 7.95 0.21
CA VAL A 8 6.93 7.46 1.49
C VAL A 8 6.85 5.92 1.57
N LEU A 9 5.72 5.34 1.17
CA LEU A 9 5.54 3.88 1.14
C LEU A 9 6.54 3.20 0.18
N ALA A 10 6.76 3.76 -1.00
CA ALA A 10 7.69 3.23 -1.99
C ALA A 10 9.14 3.29 -1.50
N THR A 11 9.56 4.41 -0.90
CA THR A 11 10.91 4.55 -0.32
C THR A 11 11.13 3.55 0.81
N LEU A 12 10.14 3.35 1.69
CA LEU A 12 10.24 2.36 2.76
C LEU A 12 10.30 0.94 2.23
N CYS A 13 9.54 0.64 1.18
CA CYS A 13 9.51 -0.67 0.55
C CYS A 13 10.88 -1.00 -0.06
N GLN A 14 11.45 -0.07 -0.82
CA GLN A 14 12.79 -0.22 -1.40
C GLN A 14 13.86 -0.42 -0.31
N THR A 15 13.82 0.38 0.75
CA THR A 15 14.78 0.28 1.87
C THR A 15 14.67 -1.07 2.57
N ARG A 16 13.44 -1.56 2.80
CA ARG A 16 13.20 -2.83 3.48
C ARG A 16 13.60 -4.03 2.61
N LEU A 17 13.24 -4.02 1.33
CA LEU A 17 13.66 -5.04 0.36
C LEU A 17 15.18 -5.14 0.27
N TRP A 18 15.88 -4.02 0.33
CA TRP A 18 17.33 -4.01 0.33
C TRP A 18 17.92 -4.63 1.61
N ALA A 19 17.35 -4.30 2.79
CA ALA A 19 17.75 -4.92 4.05
C ALA A 19 17.48 -6.43 4.07
N ASP A 20 16.27 -6.86 3.69
CA ASP A 20 15.89 -8.27 3.66
C ASP A 20 16.77 -9.06 2.66
N ARG A 21 17.13 -8.46 1.52
CA ARG A 21 18.09 -9.04 0.57
C ARG A 21 19.47 -9.21 1.20
N ASN A 22 19.97 -8.19 1.92
CA ASN A 22 21.26 -8.30 2.60
C ASN A 22 21.25 -9.38 3.67
N ASP A 23 20.19 -9.45 4.48
CA ASP A 23 20.06 -10.47 5.53
C ASP A 23 19.99 -11.88 4.92
N ALA A 24 19.28 -12.06 3.80
CA ALA A 24 19.25 -13.33 3.08
C ALA A 24 20.62 -13.74 2.53
N VAL A 25 21.39 -12.79 1.99
CA VAL A 25 22.72 -13.07 1.39
C VAL A 25 23.79 -13.30 2.43
N TYR A 26 23.84 -12.49 3.49
CA TYR A 26 24.95 -12.47 4.45
C TYR A 26 24.68 -13.22 5.75
N GLN A 27 23.41 -13.40 6.14
CA GLN A 27 23.04 -14.07 7.39
C GLN A 27 22.27 -15.38 7.17
N ALA A 28 22.09 -15.81 5.92
CA ALA A 28 21.24 -16.94 5.54
C ALA A 28 19.84 -16.87 6.18
N ALA A 29 19.35 -15.65 6.44
CA ALA A 29 18.09 -15.44 7.12
C ALA A 29 16.92 -15.86 6.22
N THR A 30 16.05 -16.71 6.75
CA THR A 30 14.81 -17.08 6.06
C THR A 30 13.77 -16.00 6.30
N THR A 31 13.35 -15.33 5.23
CA THR A 31 12.32 -14.29 5.31
C THR A 31 10.92 -14.92 5.19
N ASP A 32 10.14 -14.91 6.28
CA ASP A 32 8.70 -15.17 6.19
C ASP A 32 8.00 -13.94 5.60
N ILE A 33 7.30 -14.13 4.48
CA ILE A 33 6.57 -13.08 3.76
C ILE A 33 5.54 -12.43 4.68
N THR A 34 4.86 -13.21 5.51
CA THR A 34 3.75 -12.72 6.35
C THR A 34 4.26 -11.79 7.46
N SER A 35 5.30 -12.23 8.17
CA SER A 35 6.02 -11.44 9.17
C SER A 35 6.62 -10.18 8.56
N THR A 36 7.24 -10.29 7.39
CA THR A 36 7.88 -9.17 6.69
C THR A 36 6.86 -8.12 6.26
N MET A 37 5.73 -8.53 5.66
CA MET A 37 4.65 -7.62 5.29
C MET A 37 4.03 -6.92 6.51
N THR A 38 3.84 -7.64 7.61
CA THR A 38 3.30 -7.08 8.85
C THR A 38 4.25 -6.05 9.44
N SER A 39 5.54 -6.37 9.52
CA SER A 39 6.59 -5.47 10.02
C SER A 39 6.71 -4.21 9.14
N PHE A 40 6.73 -4.40 7.82
CA PHE A 40 6.73 -3.31 6.84
C PHE A 40 5.52 -2.38 7.02
N TRP A 41 4.32 -2.95 7.10
CA TRP A 41 3.09 -2.19 7.25
C TRP A 41 3.08 -1.37 8.55
N ASN A 42 3.48 -1.99 9.66
CA ASN A 42 3.60 -1.31 10.95
C ASN A 42 4.60 -0.15 10.90
N ALA A 43 5.76 -0.34 10.27
CA ALA A 43 6.75 0.71 10.10
C ALA A 43 6.22 1.88 9.25
N CYS A 44 5.53 1.56 8.15
CA CYS A 44 4.92 2.54 7.25
C CYS A 44 3.89 3.41 7.96
N ILE A 45 2.94 2.78 8.67
CA ILE A 45 1.90 3.49 9.42
C ILE A 45 2.53 4.41 10.46
N ARG A 46 3.53 3.93 11.21
CA ARG A 46 4.24 4.74 12.22
C ARG A 46 4.90 5.97 11.61
N GLN A 47 5.57 5.83 10.46
CA GLN A 47 6.21 6.96 9.79
C GLN A 47 5.20 7.96 9.23
N LEU A 48 4.13 7.48 8.61
CA LEU A 48 3.06 8.35 8.11
C LEU A 48 2.40 9.14 9.24
N ARG A 49 2.13 8.52 10.40
CA ARG A 49 1.63 9.20 11.60
C ARG A 49 2.60 10.28 12.07
N ALA A 50 3.90 9.99 12.13
CA ALA A 50 4.91 10.98 12.53
C ALA A 50 4.92 12.20 11.59
N ILE A 51 4.79 11.98 10.28
CA ILE A 51 4.66 13.06 9.29
C ILE A 51 3.37 13.84 9.51
N ALA A 52 2.25 13.17 9.75
CA ALA A 52 0.95 13.82 10.02
C ALA A 52 0.98 14.70 11.27
N ILE A 53 1.57 14.22 12.36
CA ILE A 53 1.77 15.00 13.60
C ILE A 53 2.63 16.23 13.32
N ARG A 54 3.74 16.06 12.62
CA ARG A 54 4.66 17.16 12.29
C ARG A 54 3.97 18.24 11.46
N GLU A 55 3.19 17.84 10.46
CA GLU A 55 2.44 18.78 9.61
C GLU A 55 1.28 19.42 10.37
N HIS A 56 0.59 18.69 11.24
CA HIS A 56 -0.51 19.24 12.02
C HIS A 56 -0.05 20.33 13.00
N ARG A 57 1.13 20.15 13.61
CA ARG A 57 1.73 21.12 14.54
C ARG A 57 2.19 22.42 13.89
N LYS A 58 2.37 22.48 12.56
CA LYS A 58 2.68 23.72 11.86
C LYS A 58 1.40 24.52 11.63
N ARG A 59 1.33 25.75 12.17
CA ARG A 59 0.16 26.64 12.00
C ARG A 59 -0.24 26.87 10.54
N SER A 60 0.73 26.87 9.61
CA SER A 60 0.47 27.03 8.17
C SER A 60 -0.04 25.77 7.46
N SER A 61 0.07 24.59 8.08
CA SER A 61 -0.35 23.31 7.48
C SER A 61 -1.20 22.43 8.39
N THR A 62 -1.83 22.99 9.44
CA THR A 62 -2.68 22.27 10.40
C THR A 62 -3.81 21.47 9.72
N ILE A 63 -4.51 22.07 8.74
CA ILE A 63 -5.57 21.41 7.96
C ILE A 63 -5.00 20.25 7.14
N HIS A 64 -3.81 20.42 6.55
CA HIS A 64 -3.13 19.36 5.82
C HIS A 64 -2.74 18.20 6.75
N GLY A 65 -2.21 18.49 7.94
CA GLY A 65 -1.93 17.47 8.95
C GLY A 65 -3.16 16.69 9.39
N ALA A 66 -4.28 17.37 9.62
CA ALA A 66 -5.56 16.73 9.98
C ALA A 66 -6.10 15.82 8.85
N MET A 67 -6.06 16.30 7.60
CA MET A 67 -6.42 15.48 6.43
C MET A 67 -5.50 14.27 6.26
N LEU A 68 -4.21 14.39 6.62
CA LEU A 68 -3.28 13.27 6.55
C LEU A 68 -3.65 12.22 7.60
N PHE A 69 -3.94 12.65 8.83
CA PHE A 69 -4.40 11.79 9.91
C PHE A 69 -5.65 10.98 9.53
N ALA A 70 -6.68 11.64 8.99
CA ALA A 70 -7.90 10.97 8.55
C ALA A 70 -7.63 9.91 7.46
N ARG A 71 -6.73 10.20 6.51
CA ARG A 71 -6.34 9.24 5.46
C ARG A 71 -5.52 8.07 5.99
N ILE A 72 -4.69 8.29 7.01
CA ILE A 72 -3.94 7.21 7.66
C ILE A 72 -4.87 6.30 8.43
N ALA A 73 -5.88 6.85 9.13
CA ALA A 73 -6.90 6.05 9.81
C ALA A 73 -7.66 5.13 8.84
N LEU A 74 -7.96 5.62 7.63
CA LEU A 74 -8.54 4.81 6.55
C LEU A 74 -7.60 3.71 6.03
N LEU A 75 -6.28 3.94 6.05
CA LEU A 75 -5.29 2.93 5.67
C LEU A 75 -5.11 1.86 6.77
N GLU A 76 -5.14 2.26 8.02
CA GLU A 76 -5.01 1.35 9.17
C GLU A 76 -6.20 0.42 9.33
N HIS A 77 -7.39 0.89 8.96
CA HIS A 77 -8.46 -0.03 8.64
C HIS A 77 -7.98 -0.92 7.50
N LYS A 78 -7.69 -2.19 7.87
CA LYS A 78 -7.38 -3.29 6.95
C LYS A 78 -8.24 -3.08 5.70
N PRO A 79 -7.69 -3.09 4.48
CA PRO A 79 -8.52 -3.25 3.30
C PRO A 79 -9.16 -4.63 3.46
N CYS A 80 -10.32 -4.68 4.12
CA CYS A 80 -11.16 -5.86 4.21
C CYS A 80 -11.83 -6.01 2.84
N GLY A 81 -10.98 -6.30 1.87
CA GLY A 81 -11.32 -7.08 0.71
C GLY A 81 -10.17 -8.06 0.62
N SER A 82 -10.43 -9.34 0.99
CA SER A 82 -9.91 -10.37 0.11
C SER A 82 -10.21 -9.90 -1.32
N PRO A 83 -9.31 -10.07 -2.31
CA PRO A 83 -9.77 -9.99 -3.70
C PRO A 83 -10.97 -10.93 -3.74
N GLY A 84 -12.16 -10.34 -3.83
CA GLY A 84 -13.38 -11.09 -3.65
C GLY A 84 -13.27 -12.24 -4.62
N VAL A 85 -13.32 -13.46 -4.10
CA VAL A 85 -14.08 -14.48 -4.80
C VAL A 85 -15.38 -13.76 -5.13
N LEU A 86 -15.50 -13.36 -6.40
CA LEU A 86 -16.73 -12.85 -6.96
C LEU A 86 -17.74 -13.91 -6.56
N GLU A 87 -18.59 -13.55 -5.61
CA GLU A 87 -19.76 -14.33 -5.29
C GLU A 87 -20.53 -14.38 -6.61
N GLU A 88 -20.42 -15.52 -7.31
CA GLU A 88 -21.10 -15.76 -8.56
C GLU A 88 -22.60 -15.61 -8.29
N VAL A 89 -23.14 -14.46 -8.65
CA VAL A 89 -24.59 -14.28 -8.80
C VAL A 89 -25.01 -15.22 -9.93
N PRO A 90 -25.87 -16.23 -9.68
CA PRO A 90 -26.28 -17.16 -10.73
C PRO A 90 -27.12 -16.40 -11.76
N GLY A 91 -26.63 -16.28 -13.00
CA GLY A 91 -27.40 -15.77 -14.12
C GLY A 91 -26.77 -14.69 -14.99
N HIS A 92 -25.51 -14.30 -14.77
CA HIS A 92 -24.81 -13.39 -15.67
C HIS A 92 -23.80 -14.14 -16.57
N PRO A 93 -23.74 -13.83 -17.88
CA PRO A 93 -22.83 -14.51 -18.79
C PRO A 93 -21.38 -14.27 -18.37
N PRO A 94 -20.48 -15.24 -18.59
CA PRO A 94 -19.14 -15.25 -17.99
C PRO A 94 -18.36 -13.99 -18.39
N GLU A 95 -18.01 -13.17 -17.39
CA GLU A 95 -17.05 -12.09 -17.58
C GLU A 95 -15.70 -12.65 -18.03
N PRO A 96 -15.00 -11.99 -18.96
CA PRO A 96 -13.77 -12.52 -19.55
C PRO A 96 -12.62 -12.56 -18.51
N PRO A 97 -11.74 -13.59 -18.58
CA PRO A 97 -10.83 -13.90 -17.49
C PRO A 97 -9.62 -12.97 -17.44
N ALA A 98 -9.19 -12.73 -16.21
CA ALA A 98 -7.87 -12.33 -15.77
C ALA A 98 -7.31 -10.98 -16.29
N LEU A 99 -6.67 -10.25 -15.37
CA LEU A 99 -5.85 -9.04 -15.54
C LEU A 99 -5.25 -8.76 -16.94
N PRO A 100 -4.66 -9.73 -17.68
CA PRO A 100 -4.22 -9.51 -19.06
C PRO A 100 -5.27 -8.92 -20.01
N ALA A 101 -6.56 -9.26 -19.88
CA ALA A 101 -7.61 -8.68 -20.73
C ALA A 101 -7.83 -7.18 -20.43
N ARG A 102 -7.79 -6.79 -19.15
CA ARG A 102 -7.93 -5.38 -18.71
C ARG A 102 -6.73 -4.54 -19.13
N LEU A 103 -5.52 -5.12 -19.09
CA LEU A 103 -4.29 -4.48 -19.57
C LEU A 103 -4.34 -4.18 -21.07
N ARG A 104 -4.86 -5.10 -21.89
CA ARG A 104 -5.01 -4.87 -23.34
C ARG A 104 -6.05 -3.81 -23.66
N LEU A 105 -7.14 -3.75 -22.89
CA LEU A 105 -8.18 -2.72 -23.02
C LEU A 105 -7.61 -1.33 -22.70
N TYR A 106 -6.82 -1.21 -21.63
CA TYR A 106 -6.16 0.03 -21.28
C TYR A 106 -5.14 0.47 -22.36
N GLN A 107 -4.33 -0.46 -22.88
CA GLN A 107 -3.37 -0.16 -23.95
C GLN A 107 -4.04 0.38 -25.23
N ARG A 108 -5.22 -0.13 -25.58
CA ARG A 108 -5.99 0.36 -26.74
C ARG A 108 -6.67 1.71 -26.52
N SER A 109 -6.91 2.10 -25.27
CA SER A 109 -7.50 3.40 -24.92
C SER A 109 -6.50 4.56 -24.86
N CYS A 110 -5.21 4.26 -24.93
CA CYS A 110 -4.12 5.25 -24.90
C CYS A 110 -3.55 5.57 -26.29
N THR A 111 -4.17 5.05 -27.36
CA THR A 111 -3.96 5.44 -28.76
C THR A 111 -5.19 6.19 -29.25
#